data_AF-A0A0J9TKK6-F1
#
_entry.id   AF-A0A0J9TKK6-F1
#
_cell.length_a   1.000
_cell.length_b   1.000
_cell.length_c   1.000
_cell.angle_alpha   90.00
_cell.angle_beta   90.00
_cell.angle_gamma   90.00
#
_symmetry.space_group_name_H-M   'P 1'
#
loop_
_entity.id
_entity.type
_entity.pdbx_description
1 polymer ?
#
loop_
_entity_poly.entity_id
_entity_poly.type
_entity_poly.pdbx_seq_one_letter_code
_entity_poly.pdbx_strand_id
1 'polypeptide(L)'
;MIIHGMPFKSFDIQREDTLVNPRHLEENENGRAAIVCSTSVLDRKSEEIFRKHLIDKNHIDAVILLPPNLFYGTSIVTCILVLRKTSKVDHNVLFIDASKEFEAKKKQNVLSEGNIERIFDLYKQRKDEQFISAVVANTTIAENDYVLSVNRYIEKPPRPEDTVDIEQLNADIDARVEKINHLRREIKDIIAEINQKIKEHSSDKENKKILDIESFAESFLASNHIKEFIARFLVLIEEGQEPDLKAMRSYQIHAIKESLNKDYEEEGEQRIRTVSEIILRDFDKCTCREGILASIEEKRKRGYNSMFTVSSIAMAKRYYIELQKQNKEKKLGLKISIIYSSNDVKTKEEGQDSGSSNLSDLDVDLLQLDDSRFLEQQIKEYDPGISLSRLKEYFSTIQRDVRNGTIDILIVVNMLLTGFDAPRLNTL
;
A
#
# COMPACT_ATOMS: atom_id res chain seq x y z
N MET A 1 10.08 2.19 -23.98
CA MET A 1 11.07 3.25 -23.76
C MET A 1 12.20 3.02 -24.74
N ILE A 2 12.35 3.85 -25.77
CA ILE A 2 13.47 3.77 -26.72
C ILE A 2 14.37 4.95 -26.42
N ILE A 3 15.48 4.68 -25.72
CA ILE A 3 16.57 5.63 -25.57
C ILE A 3 17.73 5.03 -26.38
N HIS A 4 18.25 5.82 -27.31
CA HIS A 4 19.05 5.44 -28.48
C HIS A 4 20.03 4.26 -28.36
N GLY A 5 20.15 3.50 -29.46
CA GLY A 5 21.42 2.94 -29.95
C GLY A 5 22.00 1.70 -29.24
N MET A 6 21.44 1.29 -28.10
CA MET A 6 21.80 0.03 -27.44
C MET A 6 20.64 -0.96 -27.46
N PRO A 7 20.90 -2.26 -27.72
CA PRO A 7 19.89 -3.31 -27.56
C PRO A 7 19.27 -3.25 -26.16
N PHE A 8 17.95 -3.49 -26.04
CA PHE A 8 17.24 -3.54 -24.75
C PHE A 8 17.91 -4.44 -23.69
N LYS A 9 18.65 -5.47 -24.13
CA LYS A 9 19.41 -6.40 -23.27
C LYS A 9 20.62 -5.77 -22.55
N SER A 10 21.07 -4.60 -22.99
CA SER A 10 22.20 -3.84 -22.43
C SER A 10 21.75 -2.68 -21.54
N PHE A 11 20.45 -2.53 -21.31
CA PHE A 11 19.89 -1.48 -20.46
C PHE A 11 19.89 -1.93 -19.00
N ASP A 12 20.77 -1.34 -18.19
CA ASP A 12 20.81 -1.59 -16.75
C ASP A 12 19.89 -0.59 -16.03
N ILE A 13 18.67 -1.06 -15.71
CA ILE A 13 17.63 -0.32 -14.96
C ILE A 13 18.08 -0.04 -13.50
N GLN A 14 19.20 -0.59 -13.04
CA GLN A 14 19.60 -0.57 -11.63
C GLN A 14 20.23 0.75 -11.12
N ARG A 15 20.17 1.87 -11.85
CA ARG A 15 20.84 3.14 -11.46
C ARG A 15 19.96 4.40 -11.38
N GLU A 16 18.73 4.30 -10.86
CA GLU A 16 17.88 5.46 -10.48
C GLU A 16 17.52 6.45 -11.61
N ASP A 17 17.80 6.11 -12.87
CA ASP A 17 17.52 6.93 -14.03
C ASP A 17 16.05 6.78 -14.43
N THR A 18 15.23 7.76 -14.03
CA THR A 18 13.77 7.72 -14.12
C THR A 18 13.24 8.93 -14.88
N LEU A 19 11.96 8.91 -15.26
CA LEU A 19 11.31 10.12 -15.79
C LEU A 19 11.44 11.31 -14.84
N VAL A 20 11.37 11.09 -13.53
CA VAL A 20 11.48 12.14 -12.50
C VAL A 20 12.92 12.63 -12.33
N ASN A 21 13.90 11.75 -12.54
CA ASN A 21 15.33 12.04 -12.42
C ASN A 21 16.09 11.48 -13.64
N PRO A 22 16.00 12.13 -14.83
CA PRO A 22 16.53 11.59 -16.07
C PRO A 22 18.04 11.88 -16.16
N ARG A 23 18.84 11.27 -15.27
CA ARG A 23 20.30 11.46 -15.20
C ARG A 23 20.98 11.21 -16.54
N HIS A 24 20.52 10.24 -17.35
CA HIS A 24 21.10 10.03 -18.69
C HIS A 24 20.93 11.23 -19.62
N LEU A 25 19.83 11.98 -19.48
CA LEU A 25 19.60 13.21 -20.20
C LEU A 25 20.50 14.29 -19.60
N GLU A 26 20.54 14.40 -18.27
CA GLU A 26 21.26 15.44 -17.54
C GLU A 26 22.80 15.30 -17.53
N GLU A 27 23.36 14.13 -17.75
CA GLU A 27 24.83 13.92 -17.73
C GLU A 27 25.45 13.98 -19.14
N ASN A 28 24.67 13.71 -20.20
CA ASN A 28 25.17 13.71 -21.58
C ASN A 28 24.91 15.04 -22.31
N GLU A 29 25.96 15.68 -22.83
CA GLU A 29 25.85 16.93 -23.59
C GLU A 29 25.11 16.79 -24.93
N ASN A 30 24.84 15.60 -25.46
CA ASN A 30 23.97 15.42 -26.64
C ASN A 30 22.83 14.44 -26.38
N GLY A 31 22.41 14.33 -25.12
CA GLY A 31 21.34 13.42 -24.70
C GLY A 31 20.03 13.64 -25.46
N ARG A 32 19.47 12.54 -25.97
CA ARG A 32 18.14 12.46 -26.58
C ARG A 32 17.41 11.23 -26.05
N ALA A 33 16.11 11.37 -25.77
CA ALA A 33 15.26 10.28 -25.32
C ALA A 33 13.91 10.31 -26.01
N ALA A 34 13.34 9.13 -26.33
CA ALA A 34 11.98 8.99 -26.81
C ALA A 34 11.22 8.04 -25.88
N ILE A 35 10.26 8.60 -25.15
CA ILE A 35 9.57 7.90 -24.06
C ILE A 35 8.12 7.69 -24.46
N VAL A 36 7.69 6.43 -24.47
CA VAL A 36 6.28 6.08 -24.65
C VAL A 36 5.63 6.13 -23.28
N CYS A 37 4.62 6.97 -23.11
CA CYS A 37 3.85 7.10 -21.88
C CYS A 37 2.35 7.20 -22.16
N SER A 38 1.53 7.08 -21.12
CA SER A 38 0.10 7.37 -21.22
C SER A 38 -0.12 8.87 -21.40
N THR A 39 -1.19 9.24 -22.10
CA THR A 39 -1.54 10.65 -22.32
C THR A 39 -1.80 11.43 -21.03
N SER A 40 -2.10 10.76 -19.92
CA SER A 40 -2.29 11.37 -18.60
C SER A 40 -1.09 12.19 -18.11
N VAL A 41 0.12 11.86 -18.54
CA VAL A 41 1.33 12.60 -18.13
C VAL A 41 1.29 14.04 -18.65
N LEU A 42 0.56 14.27 -19.74
CA LEU A 42 0.48 15.56 -20.43
C LEU A 42 -0.39 16.60 -19.70
N ASP A 43 -1.35 16.18 -18.87
CA ASP A 43 -2.34 17.09 -18.26
C ASP A 43 -2.62 16.88 -16.78
N ARG A 44 -2.21 15.73 -16.19
CA ARG A 44 -2.49 15.44 -14.78
C ARG A 44 -1.85 16.48 -13.87
N LYS A 45 -2.66 17.07 -12.97
CA LYS A 45 -2.22 18.11 -12.03
C LYS A 45 -1.06 17.69 -11.13
N SER A 46 -1.05 16.44 -10.64
CA SER A 46 0.04 15.94 -9.78
C SER A 46 1.41 15.91 -10.46
N GLU A 47 1.45 15.96 -11.80
CA GLU A 47 2.68 15.90 -12.60
C GLU A 47 3.03 17.27 -13.24
N GLU A 48 2.33 18.34 -12.87
CA GLU A 48 2.57 19.69 -13.38
C GLU A 48 3.98 20.20 -13.07
N ILE A 49 4.47 19.95 -11.85
CA ILE A 49 5.83 20.33 -11.41
C ILE A 49 6.88 19.74 -12.37
N PHE A 50 6.67 18.51 -12.80
CA PHE A 50 7.56 17.82 -13.73
C PHE A 50 7.50 18.44 -15.14
N ARG A 51 6.30 18.68 -15.66
CA ARG A 51 6.14 19.32 -16.98
C ARG A 51 6.75 20.72 -17.01
N LYS A 52 6.53 21.50 -15.95
CA LYS A 52 7.13 22.82 -15.77
C LYS A 52 8.65 22.76 -15.81
N HIS A 53 9.24 21.85 -15.04
CA HIS A 53 10.69 21.66 -15.04
C HIS A 53 11.26 21.36 -16.43
N LEU A 54 10.61 20.47 -17.19
CA LEU A 54 11.06 20.11 -18.54
C LEU A 54 10.89 21.24 -19.57
N ILE A 55 9.81 22.03 -19.46
CA ILE A 55 9.56 23.18 -20.34
C ILE A 55 10.51 24.34 -20.02
N ASP A 56 10.72 24.65 -18.74
CA ASP A 56 11.60 25.72 -18.27
C ASP A 56 13.05 25.45 -18.67
N LYS A 57 13.49 24.19 -18.62
CA LYS A 57 14.82 23.77 -19.10
C LYS A 57 14.89 23.59 -20.63
N ASN A 58 13.82 23.84 -21.38
CA ASN A 58 13.71 23.60 -22.83
C ASN A 58 14.09 22.16 -23.26
N HIS A 59 13.76 21.17 -22.44
CA HIS A 59 14.12 19.78 -22.68
C HIS A 59 13.13 19.04 -23.58
N ILE A 60 11.89 19.49 -23.68
CA ILE A 60 10.87 18.85 -24.54
C ILE A 60 11.06 19.31 -25.98
N ASP A 61 11.31 18.36 -26.89
CA ASP A 61 11.47 18.65 -28.32
C ASP A 61 10.17 18.46 -29.09
N ALA A 62 9.47 17.35 -28.82
CA ALA A 62 8.18 17.04 -29.44
C ALA A 62 7.28 16.16 -28.56
N VAL A 63 5.96 16.28 -28.77
CA VAL A 63 4.91 15.42 -28.21
C VAL A 63 4.10 14.83 -29.36
N ILE A 64 4.12 13.51 -29.49
CA ILE A 64 3.46 12.78 -30.58
C ILE A 64 2.33 11.93 -30.00
N LEU A 65 1.07 12.27 -30.30
CA LEU A 65 -0.09 11.47 -29.90
C LEU A 65 -0.23 10.26 -30.83
N LEU A 66 -0.23 9.05 -30.26
CA LEU A 66 -0.32 7.81 -31.05
C LEU A 66 -1.77 7.38 -31.31
N PRO A 67 -1.99 6.51 -32.31
CA PRO A 67 -3.28 5.86 -32.53
C PRO A 67 -3.81 5.11 -31.30
N PRO A 68 -5.15 5.04 -31.12
CA PRO A 68 -5.76 4.15 -30.13
C PRO A 68 -5.49 2.68 -30.46
N ASN A 69 -5.64 1.78 -29.49
CA ASN A 69 -5.56 0.32 -29.67
C ASN A 69 -4.27 -0.18 -30.34
N LEU A 70 -3.16 0.54 -30.20
CA LEU A 70 -1.87 0.13 -30.78
C LEU A 70 -1.18 -0.97 -29.95
N PHE A 71 -1.40 -0.98 -28.65
CA PHE A 71 -0.76 -1.90 -27.71
C PHE A 71 -1.67 -3.07 -27.33
N TYR A 72 -1.09 -4.26 -27.25
CA TYR A 72 -1.81 -5.45 -26.81
C TYR A 72 -2.27 -5.32 -25.35
N GLY A 73 -3.51 -5.72 -25.06
CA GLY A 73 -4.05 -5.77 -23.70
C GLY A 73 -4.56 -4.43 -23.15
N THR A 74 -4.52 -3.34 -23.92
CA THR A 74 -5.10 -2.07 -23.50
C THR A 74 -5.62 -1.24 -24.68
N SER A 75 -6.77 -0.59 -24.50
CA SER A 75 -7.31 0.39 -25.45
C SER A 75 -6.85 1.82 -25.17
N ILE A 76 -5.93 2.00 -24.21
CA ILE A 76 -5.44 3.32 -23.80
C ILE A 76 -4.65 3.95 -24.94
N VAL A 77 -4.98 5.22 -25.23
CA VAL A 77 -4.21 6.07 -26.13
C VAL A 77 -2.91 6.46 -25.42
N THR A 78 -1.81 6.40 -26.15
CA THR A 78 -0.46 6.69 -25.65
C THR A 78 0.15 7.83 -26.44
N CYS A 79 1.25 8.38 -25.94
CA CYS A 79 2.03 9.38 -26.64
C CYS A 79 3.53 9.05 -26.57
N ILE A 80 4.29 9.63 -27.50
CA ILE A 80 5.75 9.68 -27.45
C ILE A 80 6.17 11.08 -27.02
N LEU A 81 6.89 11.16 -25.90
CA LEU A 81 7.58 12.35 -25.45
C LEU A 81 9.03 12.30 -25.92
N VAL A 82 9.42 13.23 -26.78
CA VAL A 82 10.79 13.36 -27.28
C VAL A 82 11.52 14.43 -26.48
N LEU A 83 12.60 14.04 -25.81
CA LEU A 83 13.44 14.92 -24.99
C LEU A 83 14.81 15.14 -25.64
N ARG A 84 15.34 16.36 -25.53
CA ARG A 84 16.64 16.77 -26.09
C ARG A 84 17.27 17.86 -25.21
N LYS A 85 18.46 17.60 -24.67
CA LYS A 85 19.09 18.52 -23.69
C LYS A 85 19.78 19.74 -24.30
N THR A 86 20.56 19.58 -25.39
CA THR A 86 21.64 20.57 -25.64
C THR A 86 21.79 21.01 -27.10
N SER A 87 20.70 21.07 -27.86
CA SER A 87 20.82 21.56 -29.25
C SER A 87 19.53 22.14 -29.83
N LYS A 88 18.63 22.61 -28.96
CA LYS A 88 17.48 23.40 -29.39
C LYS A 88 17.87 24.87 -29.37
N VAL A 89 18.05 25.44 -30.56
CA VAL A 89 18.24 26.88 -30.75
C VAL A 89 16.91 27.61 -30.54
N ASP A 90 15.80 26.92 -30.79
CA ASP A 90 14.43 27.39 -30.58
C ASP A 90 13.87 26.96 -29.22
N HIS A 91 12.98 27.77 -28.67
CA HIS A 91 12.26 27.49 -27.42
C HIS A 91 10.82 27.05 -27.71
N ASN A 92 10.68 26.11 -28.65
CA ASN A 92 9.40 25.65 -29.15
C ASN A 92 9.26 24.13 -29.03
N VAL A 93 8.07 23.64 -28.73
CA VAL A 93 7.71 22.22 -28.73
C VAL A 93 6.86 21.92 -29.96
N LEU A 94 7.20 20.84 -30.67
CA LEU A 94 6.40 20.34 -31.78
C LEU A 94 5.34 19.36 -31.27
N PHE A 95 4.07 19.67 -31.50
CA PHE A 95 2.96 18.76 -31.25
C PHE A 95 2.56 18.08 -32.55
N ILE A 96 2.33 16.76 -32.52
CA ILE A 96 1.85 15.97 -33.65
C ILE A 96 0.67 15.12 -33.21
N ASP A 97 -0.46 15.24 -33.89
CA ASP A 97 -1.61 14.34 -33.76
C ASP A 97 -1.54 13.22 -34.81
N ALA A 98 -0.95 12.09 -34.42
CA ALA A 98 -0.91 10.88 -35.25
C ALA A 98 -2.05 9.91 -34.91
N SER A 99 -3.12 10.34 -34.22
CA SER A 99 -4.20 9.46 -33.77
C SER A 99 -4.94 8.75 -34.92
N LYS A 100 -4.88 9.30 -36.13
CA LYS A 100 -5.48 8.76 -37.37
C LYS A 100 -4.49 8.03 -38.28
N GLU A 101 -3.20 8.03 -37.94
CA GLU A 101 -2.15 7.38 -38.74
C GLU A 101 -2.07 5.90 -38.37
N PHE A 102 -3.02 5.08 -38.82
CA PHE A 102 -3.00 3.64 -38.57
C PHE A 102 -3.81 2.83 -39.58
N GLU A 103 -3.48 1.54 -39.68
CA GLU A 103 -4.33 0.54 -40.31
C GLU A 103 -5.17 -0.18 -39.26
N ALA A 104 -6.49 -0.15 -39.43
CA ALA A 104 -7.40 -0.84 -38.54
C ALA A 104 -7.30 -2.37 -38.73
N LYS A 105 -7.01 -3.12 -37.66
CA LYS A 105 -7.12 -4.59 -37.66
C LYS A 105 -8.00 -5.06 -36.50
N LYS A 106 -8.51 -6.29 -36.60
CA LYS A 106 -9.52 -6.85 -35.70
C LYS A 106 -9.18 -6.79 -34.20
N LYS A 107 -7.90 -6.96 -33.83
CA LYS A 107 -7.48 -7.02 -32.41
C LYS A 107 -6.71 -5.80 -31.94
N GLN A 108 -5.91 -5.20 -32.81
CA GLN A 108 -5.09 -4.02 -32.52
C GLN A 108 -4.87 -3.25 -33.81
N ASN A 109 -4.77 -1.93 -33.71
CA ASN A 109 -4.35 -1.09 -34.81
C ASN A 109 -2.86 -1.32 -35.08
N VAL A 110 -2.43 -1.14 -36.32
CA VAL A 110 -1.04 -1.31 -36.73
C VAL A 110 -0.56 -0.06 -37.44
N LEU A 111 0.65 0.38 -37.10
CA LEU A 111 1.36 1.39 -37.87
C LEU A 111 1.99 0.72 -39.09
N SER A 112 1.56 1.09 -40.29
CA SER A 112 2.24 0.70 -41.52
C SER A 112 3.57 1.46 -41.66
N GLU A 113 4.48 0.97 -42.51
CA GLU A 113 5.73 1.68 -42.80
C GLU A 113 5.45 3.11 -43.32
N GLY A 114 4.44 3.29 -44.18
CA GLY A 114 4.04 4.61 -44.67
C GLY A 114 3.53 5.55 -43.58
N ASN A 115 2.79 5.04 -42.59
CA ASN A 115 2.37 5.87 -41.44
C ASN A 115 3.58 6.30 -40.61
N ILE A 116 4.53 5.40 -40.38
CA ILE A 116 5.76 5.70 -39.62
C ILE A 116 6.59 6.74 -40.35
N GLU A 117 6.79 6.60 -41.66
CA GLU A 117 7.50 7.57 -42.49
C GLU A 117 6.84 8.95 -42.45
N ARG A 118 5.51 9.01 -42.56
CA ARG A 118 4.78 10.29 -42.46
C ARG A 118 4.97 10.98 -41.11
N ILE A 119 4.83 10.24 -40.01
CA ILE A 119 5.05 10.78 -38.66
C ILE A 119 6.50 11.25 -38.50
N PHE A 120 7.46 10.47 -39.02
CA PHE A 120 8.87 10.80 -38.96
C PHE A 120 9.21 12.06 -39.79
N ASP A 121 8.61 12.21 -40.97
CA ASP A 121 8.78 13.38 -41.82
C ASP A 121 8.21 14.64 -41.18
N LEU A 122 7.03 14.56 -40.55
CA LEU A 122 6.45 15.67 -39.77
C LEU A 122 7.40 16.11 -38.65
N TYR A 123 7.97 15.15 -37.92
CA TYR A 123 8.95 15.43 -36.87
C TYR A 123 10.24 16.05 -37.42
N LYS A 124 10.79 15.49 -38.50
CA LYS A 124 12.06 15.93 -39.11
C LYS A 124 11.96 17.32 -39.73
N GLN A 125 10.83 17.63 -40.36
CA GLN A 125 10.61 18.92 -41.02
C GLN A 125 10.18 20.02 -40.04
N ARG A 126 9.64 19.65 -38.85
CA ARG A 126 9.08 20.58 -37.85
C ARG A 126 8.09 21.57 -38.47
N LYS A 127 7.22 21.07 -39.35
CA LYS A 127 6.29 21.89 -40.10
C LYS A 127 4.94 21.96 -39.39
N ASP A 128 4.34 23.15 -39.38
CA ASP A 128 2.92 23.31 -39.04
C ASP A 128 2.05 22.74 -40.17
N GLU A 129 1.15 21.82 -39.83
CA GLU A 129 0.18 21.23 -40.76
C GLU A 129 -1.19 21.27 -40.11
N GLN A 130 -2.15 21.87 -40.80
CA GLN A 130 -3.49 22.06 -40.28
C GLN A 130 -4.09 20.74 -39.79
N PHE A 131 -4.60 20.75 -38.56
CA PHE A 131 -5.19 19.59 -37.87
C PHE A 131 -4.24 18.43 -37.54
N ILE A 132 -2.95 18.53 -37.85
CA ILE A 132 -1.99 17.41 -37.73
C ILE A 132 -0.77 17.78 -36.90
N SER A 133 -0.19 18.97 -37.06
CA SER A 133 0.98 19.40 -36.29
C SER A 133 1.00 20.89 -36.01
N ALA A 134 1.54 21.25 -34.85
CA ALA A 134 1.72 22.64 -34.42
C ALA A 134 3.04 22.83 -33.65
N VAL A 135 3.81 23.85 -34.01
CA VAL A 135 5.02 24.31 -33.31
C VAL A 135 4.62 25.43 -32.36
N VAL A 136 4.76 25.19 -31.05
CA VAL A 136 4.27 26.09 -30.01
C VAL A 136 5.41 26.56 -29.14
N ALA A 137 5.47 27.86 -28.86
CA ALA A 137 6.47 28.43 -27.96
C ALA A 137 6.27 27.99 -26.50
N ASN A 138 7.37 27.80 -25.78
CA ASN A 138 7.36 27.45 -24.35
C ASN A 138 6.58 28.48 -23.51
N THR A 139 6.61 29.76 -23.90
CA THR A 139 5.84 30.82 -23.24
C THR A 139 4.33 30.59 -23.34
N THR A 140 3.83 30.22 -24.52
CA THR A 140 2.42 29.86 -24.72
C THR A 140 2.04 28.61 -23.94
N ILE A 141 2.96 27.66 -23.78
CA ILE A 141 2.72 26.48 -22.93
C ILE A 141 2.64 26.88 -21.45
N ALA A 142 3.50 27.78 -20.99
CA ALA A 142 3.47 28.30 -19.62
C ALA A 142 2.18 29.08 -19.31
N GLU A 143 1.64 29.84 -20.28
CA GLU A 143 0.34 30.52 -20.18
C GLU A 143 -0.84 29.55 -20.15
N ASN A 144 -0.66 28.33 -20.64
CA ASN A 144 -1.66 27.26 -20.64
C ASN A 144 -1.42 26.24 -19.51
N ASP A 145 -0.96 26.71 -18.35
CA ASP A 145 -0.75 25.91 -17.14
C ASP A 145 0.15 24.67 -17.35
N TYR A 146 1.13 24.78 -18.25
CA TYR A 146 2.04 23.68 -18.62
C TYR A 146 1.32 22.39 -19.07
N VAL A 147 0.11 22.51 -19.63
CA VAL A 147 -0.64 21.38 -20.20
C VAL A 147 -0.07 21.04 -21.57
N LEU A 148 0.39 19.81 -21.76
CA LEU A 148 1.02 19.34 -23.01
C LEU A 148 0.08 18.48 -23.87
N SER A 149 -1.22 18.55 -23.63
CA SER A 149 -2.21 17.79 -24.39
C SER A 149 -2.27 18.28 -25.84
N VAL A 150 -2.01 17.41 -26.80
CA VAL A 150 -1.97 17.73 -28.23
C VAL A 150 -3.25 18.45 -28.71
N ASN A 151 -4.42 18.02 -28.23
CA ASN A 151 -5.72 18.62 -28.55
C ASN A 151 -5.87 20.09 -28.10
N ARG A 152 -4.98 20.60 -27.24
CA ARG A 152 -4.96 22.01 -26.79
C ARG A 152 -4.38 22.93 -27.86
N TYR A 153 -3.47 22.41 -28.69
CA TYR A 153 -2.68 23.18 -29.64
C TYR A 153 -2.98 22.85 -31.10
N ILE A 154 -3.61 21.70 -31.34
CA ILE A 154 -4.02 21.27 -32.67
C ILE A 154 -5.55 21.26 -32.71
N GLU A 155 -6.11 22.14 -33.52
CA GLU A 155 -7.54 22.18 -33.79
C GLU A 155 -7.98 20.87 -34.47
N LYS A 156 -9.23 20.47 -34.24
CA LYS A 156 -9.82 19.35 -34.97
C LYS A 156 -10.60 19.89 -36.17
N PRO A 157 -10.64 19.14 -37.29
CA PRO A 157 -11.47 19.55 -38.40
C PRO A 157 -12.92 19.65 -37.93
N PRO A 158 -13.69 20.63 -38.42
CA PRO A 158 -15.12 20.72 -38.12
C PRO A 158 -15.77 19.39 -38.49
N ARG A 159 -16.57 18.84 -37.59
CA ARG A 159 -17.41 17.69 -37.93
C ARG A 159 -18.41 18.17 -38.98
N PRO A 160 -18.71 17.38 -40.04
CA PRO A 160 -19.85 17.70 -40.90
C PRO A 160 -21.04 17.91 -39.97
N GLU A 161 -21.73 19.04 -40.14
CA GLU A 161 -22.71 19.56 -39.19
C GLU A 161 -23.69 18.46 -38.77
N ASP A 162 -23.41 17.81 -37.64
CA ASP A 162 -24.43 17.13 -36.87
C ASP A 162 -25.30 18.30 -36.41
N THR A 163 -26.44 18.51 -37.08
CA THR A 163 -27.54 19.24 -36.49
C THR A 163 -27.85 18.52 -35.19
N VAL A 164 -27.20 18.93 -34.09
CA VAL A 164 -27.50 18.42 -32.77
C VAL A 164 -28.94 18.83 -32.54
N ASP A 165 -29.85 17.87 -32.64
CA ASP A 165 -31.24 18.09 -32.36
C ASP A 165 -31.36 18.38 -30.86
N ILE A 166 -31.38 19.67 -30.53
CA ILE A 166 -31.45 20.17 -29.16
C ILE A 166 -32.75 19.70 -28.50
N GLU A 167 -33.82 19.51 -29.28
CA GLU A 167 -35.09 18.99 -28.77
C GLU A 167 -34.94 17.51 -28.40
N GLN A 168 -34.30 16.71 -29.25
CA GLN A 168 -34.00 15.31 -28.95
C GLN A 168 -33.04 15.16 -27.75
N LEU A 169 -32.01 16.01 -27.66
CA LEU A 169 -31.07 16.00 -26.54
C LEU A 169 -31.76 16.33 -25.21
N ASN A 170 -32.62 17.34 -25.20
CA ASN A 170 -33.40 17.71 -24.02
C ASN A 170 -34.38 16.59 -23.63
N ALA A 171 -35.05 15.97 -24.61
CA ALA A 171 -35.93 14.82 -24.36
C ALA A 171 -35.17 13.64 -23.74
N ASP A 172 -33.95 13.36 -24.23
CA ASP A 172 -33.06 12.34 -23.67
C ASP A 172 -32.60 12.68 -22.25
N ILE A 173 -32.32 13.95 -21.95
CA ILE A 173 -31.97 14.42 -20.60
C ILE A 173 -33.16 14.21 -19.67
N ASP A 174 -34.37 14.61 -20.07
CA ASP A 174 -35.57 14.46 -19.25
C ASP A 174 -35.87 12.99 -18.98
N ALA A 175 -35.79 12.13 -19.99
CA ALA A 175 -35.96 10.68 -19.82
C ALA A 175 -34.93 10.07 -18.86
N ARG A 176 -33.67 10.56 -18.88
CA ARG A 176 -32.64 10.14 -17.93
C ARG A 176 -32.93 10.62 -16.51
N VAL A 177 -33.40 11.86 -16.36
CA VAL A 177 -33.79 12.43 -15.06
C VAL A 177 -34.97 11.66 -14.45
N GLU A 178 -35.98 11.32 -15.25
CA GLU A 178 -37.10 10.48 -14.81
C GLU A 178 -36.64 9.11 -14.34
N LYS A 179 -35.72 8.47 -15.09
CA LYS A 179 -35.15 7.17 -14.71
C LYS A 179 -34.34 7.27 -13.41
N ILE A 180 -33.56 8.33 -13.22
CA ILE A 180 -32.85 8.60 -11.96
C ILE A 180 -33.84 8.75 -10.81
N ASN A 181 -34.94 9.48 -11.01
CA ASN A 181 -35.96 9.69 -9.98
C ASN A 181 -36.75 8.42 -9.67
N HIS A 182 -36.98 7.56 -10.65
CA HIS A 182 -37.54 6.22 -10.44
C HIS A 182 -36.62 5.37 -9.57
N LEU A 183 -35.36 5.22 -9.96
CA LEU A 183 -34.37 4.43 -9.22
C LEU A 183 -34.18 4.97 -7.78
N ARG A 184 -34.20 6.28 -7.59
CA ARG A 184 -34.16 6.89 -6.25
C ARG A 184 -35.37 6.54 -5.39
N ARG A 185 -36.56 6.42 -5.97
CA ARG A 185 -37.76 5.98 -5.24
C ARG A 185 -37.65 4.52 -4.85
N GLU A 186 -37.25 3.64 -5.77
CA GLU A 186 -37.03 2.22 -5.47
C GLU A 186 -35.99 2.03 -4.37
N ILE A 187 -34.86 2.75 -4.41
CA ILE A 187 -33.87 2.73 -3.34
C ILE A 187 -34.48 3.16 -2.01
N LYS A 188 -35.29 4.23 -2.00
CA LYS A 188 -35.94 4.72 -0.78
C LYS A 188 -36.92 3.71 -0.19
N ASP A 189 -37.68 3.01 -1.03
CA ASP A 189 -38.63 2.00 -0.60
C ASP A 189 -37.92 0.77 -0.03
N ILE A 190 -36.83 0.32 -0.68
CA ILE A 190 -35.97 -0.76 -0.15
C ILE A 190 -35.35 -0.38 1.19
N ILE A 191 -34.84 0.86 1.33
CA ILE A 191 -34.31 1.36 2.60
C ILE A 191 -35.40 1.36 3.68
N ALA A 192 -36.62 1.78 3.35
CA ALA A 192 -37.73 1.76 4.31
C ALA A 192 -38.09 0.34 4.77
N GLU A 193 -38.13 -0.62 3.85
CA GLU A 193 -38.38 -2.03 4.15
C GLU A 193 -37.27 -2.64 5.01
N ILE A 194 -36.01 -2.36 4.68
CA ILE A 194 -34.84 -2.80 5.47
C ILE A 194 -34.89 -2.19 6.87
N ASN A 195 -35.18 -0.89 6.99
CA ASN A 195 -35.27 -0.20 8.28
C ASN A 195 -36.36 -0.80 9.18
N GLN A 196 -37.51 -1.17 8.61
CA GLN A 196 -38.56 -1.84 9.34
C GLN A 196 -38.09 -3.22 9.85
N LYS A 197 -37.49 -4.04 8.98
CA LYS A 197 -36.99 -5.38 9.34
C LYS A 197 -35.88 -5.34 10.40
N ILE A 198 -34.95 -4.40 10.28
CA ILE A 198 -33.84 -4.21 11.24
C ILE A 198 -34.37 -3.77 12.60
N LYS A 199 -35.31 -2.82 12.65
CA LYS A 199 -35.92 -2.31 13.90
C LYS A 199 -36.66 -3.39 14.68
N GLU A 200 -37.18 -4.40 13.99
CA GLU A 200 -37.86 -5.56 14.60
C GLU A 200 -36.89 -6.60 15.16
N HIS A 201 -35.67 -6.73 14.63
CA HIS A 201 -34.78 -7.88 14.90
C HIS A 201 -33.36 -7.56 15.39
N SER A 202 -32.98 -6.28 15.54
CA SER A 202 -31.58 -5.91 15.83
C SER A 202 -31.41 -5.19 17.17
N SER A 203 -30.69 -5.83 18.08
CA SER A 203 -30.23 -5.26 19.35
C SER A 203 -28.70 -5.28 19.41
N ASP A 204 -28.10 -4.33 20.13
CA ASP A 204 -26.66 -4.29 20.42
C ASP A 204 -26.23 -5.39 21.41
N LYS A 205 -24.94 -5.42 21.77
CA LYS A 205 -24.36 -6.40 22.70
C LYS A 205 -24.96 -6.35 24.12
N GLU A 206 -25.62 -5.24 24.47
CA GLU A 206 -26.34 -5.06 25.74
C GLU A 206 -27.86 -5.26 25.59
N ASN A 207 -28.30 -5.79 24.45
CA ASN A 207 -29.69 -6.02 24.09
C ASN A 207 -30.55 -4.74 23.99
N LYS A 208 -29.93 -3.59 23.69
CA LYS A 208 -30.64 -2.34 23.37
C LYS A 208 -30.92 -2.27 21.88
N LYS A 209 -32.13 -1.84 21.51
CA LYS A 209 -32.52 -1.72 20.10
C LYS A 209 -31.65 -0.71 19.35
N ILE A 210 -31.14 -1.11 18.21
CA ILE A 210 -30.36 -0.24 17.33
C ILE A 210 -31.35 0.66 16.58
N LEU A 211 -31.30 1.97 16.84
CA LEU A 211 -32.21 2.97 16.27
C LEU A 211 -31.57 3.80 15.15
N ASP A 212 -30.24 3.77 15.04
CA ASP A 212 -29.47 4.54 14.08
C ASP A 212 -28.85 3.62 13.01
N ILE A 213 -29.44 3.64 11.83
CA ILE A 213 -29.03 2.82 10.68
C ILE A 213 -27.79 3.39 9.99
N GLU A 214 -27.55 4.70 10.00
CA GLU A 214 -26.37 5.27 9.33
C GLU A 214 -25.10 4.85 10.07
N SER A 215 -25.06 5.01 11.39
CA SER A 215 -23.94 4.54 12.22
C SER A 215 -23.74 3.02 12.14
N PHE A 216 -24.84 2.25 12.11
CA PHE A 216 -24.75 0.80 11.91
C PHE A 216 -24.22 0.44 10.51
N ALA A 217 -24.72 1.07 9.46
CA ALA A 217 -24.32 0.80 8.08
C ALA A 217 -22.87 1.22 7.81
N GLU A 218 -22.42 2.35 8.32
CA GLU A 218 -21.02 2.77 8.23
C GLU A 218 -20.09 1.77 8.94
N SER A 219 -20.51 1.25 10.09
CA SER A 219 -19.76 0.24 10.84
C SER A 219 -19.80 -1.15 10.18
N PHE A 220 -20.96 -1.58 9.69
CA PHE A 220 -21.19 -2.93 9.16
C PHE A 220 -20.78 -3.07 7.69
N LEU A 221 -21.05 -2.07 6.85
CA LEU A 221 -20.75 -2.08 5.41
C LEU A 221 -19.31 -1.67 5.07
N ALA A 222 -18.48 -1.37 6.08
CA ALA A 222 -17.06 -1.20 5.87
C ALA A 222 -16.47 -2.39 5.10
N SER A 223 -15.64 -2.13 4.08
CA SER A 223 -15.12 -3.10 3.09
C SER A 223 -14.59 -4.42 3.70
N ASN A 224 -14.11 -4.37 4.94
CA ASN A 224 -13.53 -5.53 5.61
C ASN A 224 -14.59 -6.34 6.37
N HIS A 225 -15.60 -5.69 6.94
CA HIS A 225 -16.65 -6.37 7.70
C HIS A 225 -17.61 -7.16 6.81
N ILE A 226 -18.00 -6.65 5.64
CA ILE A 226 -18.87 -7.42 4.72
C ILE A 226 -18.17 -8.70 4.24
N LYS A 227 -16.89 -8.60 3.86
CA LYS A 227 -16.11 -9.77 3.40
C LYS A 227 -15.98 -10.80 4.51
N GLU A 228 -15.69 -10.35 5.72
CA GLU A 228 -15.61 -11.20 6.89
C GLU A 228 -16.97 -11.81 7.25
N PHE A 229 -18.06 -11.05 7.09
CA PHE A 229 -19.41 -11.52 7.33
C PHE A 229 -19.85 -12.59 6.34
N ILE A 230 -19.60 -12.37 5.04
CA ILE A 230 -19.89 -13.35 3.99
C ILE A 230 -19.03 -14.60 4.18
N ALA A 231 -17.74 -14.46 4.45
CA ALA A 231 -16.85 -15.60 4.59
C ALA A 231 -17.11 -16.42 5.86
N ARG A 232 -17.58 -15.80 6.95
CA ARG A 232 -17.70 -16.48 8.25
C ARG A 232 -19.12 -16.84 8.65
N PHE A 233 -20.13 -16.17 8.11
CA PHE A 233 -21.51 -16.28 8.61
C PHE A 233 -22.56 -16.56 7.54
N LEU A 234 -22.21 -16.67 6.26
CA LEU A 234 -23.13 -17.10 5.20
C LEU A 234 -22.81 -18.55 4.79
N VAL A 235 -23.85 -19.38 4.72
CA VAL A 235 -23.76 -20.79 4.34
C VAL A 235 -24.56 -21.00 3.06
N LEU A 236 -23.96 -21.67 2.10
CA LEU A 236 -24.62 -22.11 0.87
C LEU A 236 -25.36 -23.42 1.17
N ILE A 237 -26.67 -23.45 0.92
CA ILE A 237 -27.51 -24.63 1.08
C ILE A 237 -27.90 -25.11 -0.32
N GLU A 238 -27.43 -26.29 -0.70
CA GLU A 238 -27.70 -26.91 -2.00
C GLU A 238 -28.95 -27.83 -1.96
N GLU A 239 -29.95 -27.50 -1.15
CA GLU A 239 -31.23 -28.21 -1.11
C GLU A 239 -32.24 -27.52 -2.05
N GLY A 240 -32.12 -27.76 -3.36
CA GLY A 240 -33.03 -27.23 -4.36
C GLY A 240 -32.46 -27.19 -5.78
N GLN A 241 -33.27 -26.76 -6.76
CA GLN A 241 -32.80 -26.54 -8.14
C GLN A 241 -31.87 -25.31 -8.27
N GLU A 242 -31.84 -24.44 -7.27
CA GLU A 242 -30.92 -23.30 -7.16
C GLU A 242 -30.31 -23.25 -5.75
N PRO A 243 -28.99 -23.01 -5.62
CA PRO A 243 -28.32 -22.92 -4.33
C PRO A 243 -28.74 -21.65 -3.58
N ASP A 244 -29.19 -21.79 -2.33
CA ASP A 244 -29.68 -20.70 -1.50
C ASP A 244 -28.62 -20.27 -0.48
N LEU A 245 -28.37 -18.97 -0.36
CA LEU A 245 -27.35 -18.42 0.54
C LEU A 245 -28.02 -17.89 1.81
N LYS A 246 -27.81 -18.57 2.95
CA LYS A 246 -28.43 -18.20 4.24
C LYS A 246 -27.42 -17.74 5.27
N ALA A 247 -27.75 -16.64 5.96
CA ALA A 247 -27.03 -16.23 7.14
C ALA A 247 -27.25 -17.24 8.28
N MET A 248 -26.16 -17.64 8.95
CA MET A 248 -26.21 -18.51 10.10
C MET A 248 -26.95 -17.84 11.27
N ARG A 249 -27.71 -18.63 12.01
CA ARG A 249 -28.38 -18.16 13.23
C ARG A 249 -27.34 -17.96 14.34
N SER A 250 -27.61 -17.05 15.28
CA SER A 250 -26.67 -16.65 16.34
C SER A 250 -26.05 -17.83 17.11
N TYR A 251 -26.80 -18.90 17.38
CA TYR A 251 -26.27 -20.10 18.05
C TYR A 251 -25.28 -20.89 17.19
N GLN A 252 -25.50 -20.97 15.87
CA GLN A 252 -24.58 -21.63 14.92
C GLN A 252 -23.27 -20.85 14.82
N ILE A 253 -23.37 -19.51 14.83
CA ILE A 253 -22.21 -18.62 14.90
C ILE A 253 -21.40 -18.86 16.17
N HIS A 254 -22.06 -18.99 17.32
CA HIS A 254 -21.38 -19.30 18.58
C HIS A 254 -20.69 -20.67 18.56
N ALA A 255 -21.35 -21.72 18.05
CA ALA A 255 -20.79 -23.06 17.99
C ALA A 255 -19.57 -23.15 17.04
N ILE A 256 -19.62 -22.49 15.87
CA ILE A 256 -18.50 -22.45 14.94
C ILE A 256 -17.34 -21.63 15.49
N LYS A 257 -17.60 -20.48 16.13
CA LYS A 257 -16.56 -19.68 16.79
C LYS A 257 -15.87 -20.47 17.89
N GLU A 258 -16.61 -21.25 18.68
CA GLU A 258 -16.03 -22.08 19.72
C GLU A 258 -15.19 -23.24 19.14
N SER A 259 -15.63 -23.84 18.03
CA SER A 259 -14.91 -24.94 17.37
C SER A 259 -13.65 -24.45 16.65
N LEU A 260 -13.75 -23.36 15.88
CA LEU A 260 -12.60 -22.72 15.23
C LEU A 260 -11.59 -22.23 16.26
N ASN A 261 -12.03 -21.60 17.36
CA ASN A 261 -11.09 -21.18 18.40
C ASN A 261 -10.39 -22.38 19.04
N LYS A 262 -11.07 -23.52 19.26
CA LYS A 262 -10.43 -24.74 19.78
C LYS A 262 -9.38 -25.31 18.82
N ASP A 263 -9.71 -25.47 17.54
CA ASP A 263 -8.79 -26.05 16.55
C ASP A 263 -7.60 -25.12 16.25
N TYR A 264 -7.83 -23.81 16.11
CA TYR A 264 -6.75 -22.82 15.93
C TYR A 264 -5.88 -22.67 17.19
N GLU A 265 -6.46 -22.83 18.39
CA GLU A 265 -5.68 -22.80 19.62
C GLU A 265 -4.83 -24.07 19.78
N GLU A 266 -5.35 -25.26 19.47
CA GLU A 266 -4.55 -26.51 19.56
C GLU A 266 -3.41 -26.56 18.53
N GLU A 267 -3.67 -26.22 17.26
CA GLU A 267 -2.61 -26.10 16.25
C GLU A 267 -1.61 -24.98 16.58
N GLY A 268 -2.12 -23.87 17.12
CA GLY A 268 -1.32 -22.74 17.60
C GLY A 268 -0.38 -23.12 18.74
N GLU A 269 -0.87 -23.84 19.74
CA GLU A 269 -0.07 -24.30 20.89
C GLU A 269 1.01 -25.29 20.47
N GLN A 270 0.70 -26.24 19.58
CA GLN A 270 1.70 -27.19 19.07
C GLN A 270 2.80 -26.47 18.27
N ARG A 271 2.44 -25.45 17.50
CA ARG A 271 3.41 -24.61 16.78
C ARG A 271 4.28 -23.82 17.75
N ILE A 272 3.69 -23.16 18.76
CA ILE A 272 4.42 -22.39 19.77
C ILE A 272 5.42 -23.30 20.50
N ARG A 273 5.00 -24.50 20.90
CA ARG A 273 5.85 -25.50 21.54
C ARG A 273 7.05 -25.88 20.66
N THR A 274 6.80 -26.18 19.39
CA THR A 274 7.83 -26.58 18.43
C THR A 274 8.83 -25.45 18.17
N VAL A 275 8.34 -24.22 17.97
CA VAL A 275 9.18 -23.05 17.74
C VAL A 275 10.02 -22.72 18.99
N SER A 276 9.43 -22.72 20.17
CA SER A 276 10.14 -22.55 21.45
C SER A 276 11.25 -23.58 21.63
N GLU A 277 11.00 -24.83 21.25
CA GLU A 277 12.00 -25.89 21.31
C GLU A 277 13.19 -25.63 20.38
N ILE A 278 12.93 -25.21 19.14
CA ILE A 278 13.98 -24.87 18.17
C ILE A 278 14.80 -23.67 18.67
N ILE A 279 14.13 -22.61 19.15
CA ILE A 279 14.78 -21.41 19.69
C ILE A 279 15.76 -21.80 20.80
N LEU A 280 15.31 -22.58 21.79
CA LEU A 280 16.14 -22.95 22.93
C LEU A 280 17.26 -23.93 22.54
N ARG A 281 17.00 -24.85 21.60
CA ARG A 281 18.00 -25.81 21.12
C ARG A 281 19.15 -25.11 20.40
N ASP A 282 18.82 -24.17 19.52
CA ASP A 282 19.79 -23.53 18.64
C ASP A 282 20.28 -22.17 19.19
N PHE A 283 19.82 -21.78 20.38
CA PHE A 283 20.11 -20.47 20.98
C PHE A 283 21.61 -20.15 21.04
N ASP A 284 22.42 -21.04 21.62
CA ASP A 284 23.86 -20.81 21.78
C ASP A 284 24.58 -20.70 20.43
N LYS A 285 24.10 -21.43 19.41
CA LYS A 285 24.63 -21.35 18.05
C LYS A 285 24.30 -20.01 17.42
N CYS A 286 23.03 -19.59 17.46
CA CYS A 286 22.56 -18.33 16.87
C CYS A 286 23.10 -17.09 17.60
N THR A 287 23.54 -17.22 18.84
CA THR A 287 24.09 -16.13 19.65
C THR A 287 25.61 -16.19 19.83
N CYS A 288 26.30 -17.06 19.09
CA CYS A 288 27.77 -17.23 19.15
C CYS A 288 28.29 -17.54 20.57
N ARG A 289 27.54 -18.36 21.32
CA ARG A 289 27.87 -18.84 22.69
C ARG A 289 28.36 -20.29 22.71
N GLU A 290 28.50 -20.92 21.54
CA GLU A 290 28.98 -22.30 21.35
C GLU A 290 30.50 -22.42 21.63
N GLY A 291 30.92 -23.45 22.38
CA GLY A 291 32.32 -23.72 22.73
C GLY A 291 32.55 -24.17 24.18
N ILE A 292 33.82 -24.37 24.58
CA ILE A 292 34.26 -24.76 25.94
C ILE A 292 34.17 -23.55 26.90
N LEU A 293 32.96 -23.05 27.14
CA LEU A 293 32.67 -22.08 28.19
C LEU A 293 31.83 -22.79 29.25
N ALA A 294 32.38 -22.90 30.46
CA ALA A 294 31.82 -23.77 31.50
C ALA A 294 30.64 -23.12 32.24
N SER A 295 30.55 -21.78 32.25
CA SER A 295 29.50 -21.05 32.94
C SER A 295 28.65 -20.16 32.02
N ILE A 296 27.38 -19.97 32.38
CA ILE A 296 26.44 -19.07 31.70
C ILE A 296 26.95 -17.62 31.69
N GLU A 297 27.65 -17.20 32.75
CA GLU A 297 28.21 -15.86 32.86
C GLU A 297 29.33 -15.60 31.84
N GLU A 298 30.17 -16.61 31.57
CA GLU A 298 31.20 -16.52 30.53
C GLU A 298 30.58 -16.47 29.13
N LYS A 299 29.52 -17.26 28.90
CA LYS A 299 28.76 -17.22 27.65
C LYS A 299 28.16 -15.84 27.39
N ARG A 300 27.53 -15.22 28.40
CA ARG A 300 26.98 -13.85 28.32
C ARG A 300 28.04 -12.78 28.03
N LYS A 301 29.27 -12.94 28.54
CA LYS A 301 30.37 -11.98 28.30
C LYS A 301 30.91 -12.00 26.87
N ARG A 302 30.74 -13.08 26.12
CA ARG A 302 31.31 -13.24 24.77
C ARG A 302 30.27 -13.27 23.66
N GLY A 303 29.09 -13.84 23.92
CA GLY A 303 28.03 -13.95 22.93
C GLY A 303 27.11 -12.74 22.86
N TYR A 304 26.15 -12.85 21.95
CA TYR A 304 25.06 -11.89 21.76
C TYR A 304 23.89 -12.24 22.69
N ASN A 305 23.07 -11.26 23.06
CA ASN A 305 21.71 -11.52 23.50
C ASN A 305 20.76 -11.44 22.31
N SER A 306 19.50 -11.80 22.52
CA SER A 306 18.57 -11.97 21.43
C SER A 306 17.23 -11.27 21.66
N MET A 307 16.64 -10.79 20.58
CA MET A 307 15.30 -10.21 20.54
C MET A 307 14.40 -11.09 19.68
N PHE A 308 13.21 -11.40 20.19
CA PHE A 308 12.21 -12.25 19.55
C PHE A 308 10.91 -11.47 19.35
N THR A 309 10.67 -11.03 18.11
CA THR A 309 9.50 -10.23 17.74
C THR A 309 8.30 -11.11 17.43
N VAL A 310 7.13 -10.79 17.99
CA VAL A 310 5.90 -11.55 17.76
C VAL A 310 4.74 -10.63 17.37
N SER A 311 3.75 -11.21 16.68
CA SER A 311 2.70 -10.45 15.99
C SER A 311 1.62 -9.85 16.90
N SER A 312 1.53 -10.28 18.16
CA SER A 312 0.51 -9.78 19.10
C SER A 312 0.89 -10.04 20.55
N ILE A 313 0.26 -9.28 21.47
CA ILE A 313 0.42 -9.45 22.92
C ILE A 313 0.01 -10.86 23.36
N ALA A 314 -1.08 -11.39 22.80
CA ALA A 314 -1.53 -12.76 23.08
C ALA A 314 -0.47 -13.80 22.72
N MET A 315 0.17 -13.66 21.55
CA MET A 315 1.25 -14.56 21.13
C MET A 315 2.49 -14.41 22.02
N ALA A 316 2.83 -13.18 22.40
CA ALA A 316 3.97 -12.91 23.29
C ALA A 316 3.82 -13.61 24.64
N LYS A 317 2.63 -13.53 25.25
CA LYS A 317 2.31 -14.23 26.49
C LYS A 317 2.49 -15.75 26.35
N ARG A 318 1.93 -16.34 25.29
CA ARG A 318 2.02 -17.80 25.04
C ARG A 318 3.46 -18.24 24.84
N TYR A 319 4.24 -17.55 23.98
CA TYR A 319 5.66 -17.84 23.80
C TYR A 319 6.47 -17.65 25.07
N TYR A 320 6.19 -16.61 25.85
CA TYR A 320 6.87 -16.37 27.12
C TYR A 320 6.66 -17.53 28.10
N ILE A 321 5.40 -17.95 28.29
CA ILE A 321 5.04 -19.06 29.18
C ILE A 321 5.74 -20.35 28.73
N GLU A 322 5.67 -20.68 27.44
CA GLU A 322 6.24 -21.93 26.91
C GLU A 322 7.78 -21.92 26.94
N LEU A 323 8.42 -20.79 26.62
CA LEU A 323 9.87 -20.63 26.73
C LEU A 323 10.35 -20.75 28.17
N GLN A 324 9.66 -20.12 29.13
CA GLN A 324 10.00 -20.24 30.56
C GLN A 324 9.86 -21.69 31.05
N LYS A 325 8.79 -22.37 30.65
CA LYS A 325 8.55 -23.78 30.96
C LYS A 325 9.69 -24.67 30.44
N GLN A 326 9.99 -24.61 29.14
CA GLN A 326 11.04 -25.43 28.55
C GLN A 326 12.45 -25.05 29.04
N ASN A 327 12.71 -23.77 29.31
CA ASN A 327 13.98 -23.29 29.90
C ASN A 327 14.21 -23.91 31.29
N LYS A 328 13.15 -24.01 32.11
CA LYS A 328 13.18 -24.67 33.42
C LYS A 328 13.34 -26.19 33.30
N GLU A 329 12.57 -26.83 32.42
CA GLU A 329 12.63 -28.29 32.18
C GLU A 329 14.02 -28.74 31.70
N LYS A 330 14.60 -27.99 30.75
CA LYS A 330 15.94 -28.24 30.17
C LYS A 330 17.08 -27.69 31.03
N LYS A 331 16.79 -26.98 32.13
CA LYS A 331 17.75 -26.35 33.06
C LYS A 331 18.79 -25.47 32.35
N LEU A 332 18.37 -24.70 31.35
CA LEU A 332 19.28 -23.89 30.53
C LEU A 332 19.75 -22.62 31.25
N GLY A 333 18.99 -22.14 32.25
CA GLY A 333 19.35 -20.98 33.07
C GLY A 333 19.35 -19.65 32.30
N LEU A 334 18.66 -19.60 31.16
CA LEU A 334 18.55 -18.38 30.35
C LEU A 334 17.62 -17.37 31.04
N LYS A 335 17.98 -16.09 30.98
CA LYS A 335 17.17 -14.99 31.49
C LYS A 335 16.28 -14.47 30.36
N ILE A 336 14.98 -14.78 30.45
CA ILE A 336 13.97 -14.44 29.44
C ILE A 336 13.10 -13.31 29.99
N SER A 337 12.83 -12.29 29.18
CA SER A 337 11.98 -11.15 29.55
C SER A 337 11.04 -10.77 28.42
N ILE A 338 9.96 -10.06 28.75
CA ILE A 338 8.92 -9.68 27.81
C ILE A 338 8.57 -8.20 27.97
N ILE A 339 8.42 -7.49 26.84
CA ILE A 339 7.94 -6.12 26.80
C ILE A 339 6.91 -5.96 25.68
N TYR A 340 5.89 -5.16 25.91
CA TYR A 340 4.90 -4.80 24.89
C TYR A 340 4.26 -3.46 25.21
N SER A 341 3.80 -2.77 24.17
CA SER A 341 2.99 -1.55 24.26
C SER A 341 1.69 -1.77 23.48
N SER A 342 0.60 -1.14 23.92
CA SER A 342 -0.71 -1.21 23.26
C SER A 342 -0.85 -0.27 22.05
N ASN A 343 0.22 0.42 21.65
CA ASN A 343 0.15 1.40 20.60
C ASN A 343 0.13 0.74 19.21
N ASP A 344 -1.08 0.43 18.74
CA ASP A 344 -1.43 0.52 17.33
C ASP A 344 -1.34 2.00 16.91
N VAL A 345 -0.11 2.51 16.75
CA VAL A 345 0.07 3.72 15.96
C VAL A 345 -0.25 3.31 14.53
N LYS A 346 -1.51 3.52 14.12
CA LYS A 346 -1.85 3.78 12.73
C LYS A 346 -0.75 4.71 12.22
N THR A 347 0.06 4.21 11.31
CA THR A 347 1.06 4.96 10.56
C THR A 347 0.51 6.35 10.25
N LYS A 348 0.91 7.33 11.05
CA LYS A 348 0.75 8.73 10.66
C LYS A 348 1.64 8.90 9.45
N GLU A 349 1.06 9.56 8.47
CA GLU A 349 1.58 9.82 7.14
C GLU A 349 3.06 10.19 7.14
N GLU A 350 3.75 9.66 6.13
CA GLU A 350 5.14 9.99 5.80
C GLU A 350 5.30 11.51 5.68
N GLY A 351 6.15 12.09 6.52
CA GLY A 351 6.57 13.47 6.37
C GLY A 351 7.01 14.13 7.67
N GLN A 352 8.19 13.77 8.19
CA GLN A 352 9.25 14.72 8.57
C GLN A 352 10.42 14.01 9.25
N ASP A 353 11.60 14.50 8.89
CA ASP A 353 12.92 13.96 9.17
C ASP A 353 13.37 14.21 10.62
N SER A 354 14.22 13.29 11.11
CA SER A 354 15.21 13.46 12.19
C SER A 354 14.78 14.02 13.56
N GLY A 355 14.80 13.16 14.58
CA GLY A 355 14.87 13.56 15.98
C GLY A 355 14.62 12.41 16.94
N SER A 356 15.59 12.08 17.79
CA SER A 356 15.51 11.03 18.81
C SER A 356 14.18 11.06 19.57
N SER A 357 13.26 10.15 19.27
CA SER A 357 12.07 9.96 20.09
C SER A 357 12.51 9.31 21.41
N ASN A 358 12.65 10.11 22.46
CA ASN A 358 12.84 9.60 23.80
C ASN A 358 11.70 8.61 24.12
N LEU A 359 12.08 7.41 24.55
CA LEU A 359 11.18 6.32 24.99
C LEU A 359 10.33 6.66 26.24
N SER A 360 10.33 7.92 26.68
CA SER A 360 9.60 8.40 27.86
C SER A 360 8.08 8.47 27.65
N ASP A 361 7.62 8.42 26.40
CA ASP A 361 6.24 8.67 26.00
C ASP A 361 5.48 7.38 25.63
N LEU A 362 5.82 6.26 26.28
CA LEU A 362 4.97 5.06 26.24
C LEU A 362 3.68 5.33 27.03
N ASP A 363 2.57 5.52 26.31
CA ASP A 363 1.22 5.48 26.87
C ASP A 363 0.84 4.03 27.20
N VAL A 364 0.92 3.72 28.48
CA VAL A 364 0.55 2.44 29.07
C VAL A 364 -0.98 2.29 29.19
N ASP A 365 -1.71 3.40 29.05
CA ASP A 365 -3.14 3.53 29.36
C ASP A 365 -4.08 2.82 28.37
N LEU A 366 -3.57 2.19 27.32
CA LEU A 366 -4.36 1.50 26.29
C LEU A 366 -4.41 -0.03 26.43
N LEU A 367 -3.68 -0.64 27.38
CA LEU A 367 -3.70 -2.09 27.58
C LEU A 367 -5.02 -2.60 28.18
N GLN A 368 -5.47 -3.77 27.73
CA GLN A 368 -6.61 -4.46 28.37
C GLN A 368 -6.25 -4.88 29.80
N LEU A 369 -7.24 -4.94 30.70
CA LEU A 369 -7.06 -5.28 32.12
C LEU A 369 -6.26 -6.57 32.35
N ASP A 370 -6.45 -7.59 31.53
CA ASP A 370 -5.74 -8.87 31.63
C ASP A 370 -4.30 -8.81 31.06
N ASP A 371 -4.02 -7.88 30.15
CA ASP A 371 -2.67 -7.61 29.64
C ASP A 371 -1.81 -6.86 30.66
N SER A 372 -2.41 -5.89 31.34
CA SER A 372 -1.76 -5.16 32.44
C SER A 372 -1.46 -6.09 33.61
N ARG A 373 -2.44 -6.88 34.07
CA ARG A 373 -2.25 -7.84 35.18
C ARG A 373 -1.15 -8.86 34.92
N PHE A 374 -1.07 -9.38 33.69
CA PHE A 374 0.00 -10.30 33.32
C PHE A 374 1.37 -9.62 33.40
N LEU A 375 1.51 -8.41 32.85
CA LEU A 375 2.76 -7.67 32.89
C LEU A 375 3.17 -7.35 34.34
N GLU A 376 2.22 -6.94 35.17
CA GLU A 376 2.43 -6.70 36.60
C GLU A 376 2.96 -7.94 37.34
N GLN A 377 2.44 -9.12 37.03
CA GLN A 377 2.96 -10.37 37.58
C GLN A 377 4.42 -10.58 37.17
N GLN A 378 4.74 -10.35 35.89
CA GLN A 378 6.10 -10.52 35.38
C GLN A 378 7.08 -9.50 35.98
N ILE A 379 6.63 -8.27 36.22
CA ILE A 379 7.43 -7.25 36.91
C ILE A 379 7.77 -7.69 38.32
N LYS A 380 6.80 -8.18 39.07
CA LYS A 380 7.02 -8.67 40.45
C LYS A 380 7.96 -9.88 40.49
N GLU A 381 7.85 -10.78 39.52
CA GLU A 381 8.74 -11.94 39.39
C GLU A 381 10.18 -11.51 39.03
N TYR A 382 10.32 -10.45 38.20
CA TYR A 382 11.62 -9.94 37.76
C TYR A 382 12.33 -9.08 38.81
N ASP A 383 11.60 -8.15 39.44
CA ASP A 383 12.07 -7.28 40.51
C ASP A 383 10.93 -7.00 41.53
N PRO A 384 10.94 -7.69 42.68
CA PRO A 384 9.94 -7.51 43.73
C PRO A 384 9.87 -6.09 44.31
N GLY A 385 10.89 -5.24 44.08
CA GLY A 385 10.99 -3.88 44.61
C GLY A 385 10.29 -2.82 43.77
N ILE A 386 9.85 -3.13 42.55
CA ILE A 386 9.19 -2.18 41.64
C ILE A 386 7.68 -2.13 41.94
N SER A 387 7.17 -0.92 42.26
CA SER A 387 5.73 -0.70 42.49
C SER A 387 4.92 -0.66 41.20
N LEU A 388 3.65 -1.07 41.27
CA LEU A 388 2.64 -1.11 40.20
C LEU A 388 2.49 0.20 39.42
N SER A 389 2.76 1.35 40.05
CA SER A 389 2.68 2.68 39.43
C SER A 389 3.87 3.04 38.52
N ARG A 390 4.82 2.13 38.30
CA ARG A 390 6.13 2.40 37.68
C ARG A 390 6.46 1.47 36.51
N LEU A 391 5.49 1.18 35.64
CA LEU A 391 5.72 0.47 34.38
C LEU A 391 6.86 1.09 33.54
N LYS A 392 6.97 2.43 33.52
CA LYS A 392 8.08 3.16 32.90
C LYS A 392 9.46 2.80 33.47
N GLU A 393 9.56 2.51 34.77
CA GLU A 393 10.81 2.09 35.41
C GLU A 393 11.17 0.65 35.04
N TYR A 394 10.18 -0.23 34.88
CA TYR A 394 10.40 -1.58 34.37
C TYR A 394 10.99 -1.54 32.95
N PHE A 395 10.40 -0.78 32.02
CA PHE A 395 10.96 -0.63 30.67
C PHE A 395 12.39 -0.11 30.69
N SER A 396 12.67 0.91 31.50
CA SER A 396 14.02 1.48 31.66
C SER A 396 15.02 0.44 32.19
N THR A 397 14.57 -0.41 33.11
CA THR A 397 15.36 -1.50 33.69
C THR A 397 15.67 -2.58 32.65
N ILE A 398 14.67 -3.02 31.88
CA ILE A 398 14.86 -3.99 30.80
C ILE A 398 15.81 -3.45 29.74
N GLN A 399 15.69 -2.18 29.32
CA GLN A 399 16.62 -1.57 28.36
C GLN A 399 18.06 -1.59 28.86
N ARG A 400 18.28 -1.23 30.13
CA ARG A 400 19.61 -1.29 30.76
C ARG A 400 20.16 -2.72 30.78
N ASP A 401 19.33 -3.69 31.14
CA ASP A 401 19.72 -5.08 31.29
C ASP A 401 19.99 -5.77 29.94
N VAL A 402 19.27 -5.38 28.89
CA VAL A 402 19.55 -5.75 27.49
C VAL A 402 20.89 -5.15 27.05
N ARG A 403 21.13 -3.85 27.29
CA ARG A 403 22.41 -3.20 26.95
C ARG A 403 23.59 -3.86 27.67
N ASN A 404 23.40 -4.28 28.92
CA ASN A 404 24.41 -4.95 29.72
C ASN A 404 24.58 -6.45 29.39
N GLY A 405 23.76 -7.01 28.49
CA GLY A 405 23.82 -8.43 28.12
C GLY A 405 23.39 -9.39 29.24
N THR A 406 22.62 -8.93 30.23
CA THR A 406 22.14 -9.78 31.33
C THR A 406 20.87 -10.53 30.97
N ILE A 407 20.04 -9.96 30.09
CA ILE A 407 18.90 -10.63 29.47
C ILE A 407 19.39 -11.40 28.25
N ASP A 408 19.02 -12.68 28.16
CA ASP A 408 19.40 -13.58 27.08
C ASP A 408 18.40 -13.53 25.92
N ILE A 409 17.10 -13.54 26.22
CA ILE A 409 16.00 -13.47 25.24
C ILE A 409 15.02 -12.37 25.68
N LEU A 410 14.79 -11.39 24.81
CA LEU A 410 13.76 -10.36 24.98
C LEU A 410 12.62 -10.59 23.98
N ILE A 411 11.40 -10.82 24.46
CA ILE A 411 10.20 -10.93 23.62
C ILE A 411 9.55 -9.56 23.47
N VAL A 412 9.26 -9.15 22.23
CA VAL A 412 8.73 -7.81 21.92
C VAL A 412 7.51 -7.85 21.01
N VAL A 413 6.57 -6.91 21.19
CA VAL A 413 5.38 -6.70 20.35
C VAL A 413 5.28 -5.23 19.94
N ASN A 414 5.07 -4.96 18.65
CA ASN A 414 4.80 -3.62 18.09
C ASN A 414 5.74 -2.52 18.63
N MET A 415 6.99 -2.86 18.93
CA MET A 415 8.00 -1.90 19.37
C MET A 415 8.94 -1.56 18.22
N LEU A 416 9.13 -0.25 18.00
CA LEU A 416 10.12 0.30 17.08
C LEU A 416 11.50 -0.31 17.40
N LEU A 417 12.09 -0.99 16.41
CA LEU A 417 13.43 -1.59 16.46
C LEU A 417 14.55 -0.55 16.71
N THR A 418 14.21 0.74 16.74
CA THR A 418 15.11 1.87 16.95
C THR A 418 15.01 2.35 18.39
N GLY A 419 16.01 2.03 19.22
CA GLY A 419 16.08 2.55 20.60
C GLY A 419 16.94 1.72 21.56
N PHE A 420 17.17 0.44 21.25
CA PHE A 420 18.14 -0.36 21.97
C PHE A 420 19.54 -0.09 21.42
N ASP A 421 20.20 0.95 21.93
CA ASP A 421 21.64 1.11 21.75
C ASP A 421 22.35 0.01 22.56
N ALA A 422 22.38 -1.19 21.99
CA ALA A 422 22.90 -2.43 22.57
C ALA A 422 23.78 -3.14 21.52
N PRO A 423 25.11 -2.91 21.52
CA PRO A 423 26.03 -3.40 20.47
C PRO A 423 26.06 -4.92 20.28
N ARG A 424 25.46 -5.68 21.21
CA ARG A 424 25.47 -7.15 21.25
C ARG A 424 24.07 -7.76 21.16
N LEU A 425 23.08 -7.03 20.66
CA LEU A 425 21.72 -7.53 20.44
C LEU A 425 21.57 -8.11 19.04
N ASN A 426 21.13 -9.37 18.96
CA ASN A 426 20.78 -10.06 17.72
C ASN A 426 19.26 -10.30 17.63
N THR A 427 18.71 -10.51 16.44
CA THR A 427 17.30 -10.88 16.25
C THR A 427 17.21 -12.39 16.01
N LEU A 428 16.27 -13.07 16.67
CA LEU A 428 16.00 -14.51 16.48
C LEU A 428 15.09 -14.81 15.30
#